data_AF-A0A2S9E611-F1
#
_entry.id   AF-A0A2S9E611-F1
#
_cell.length_a   1.000
_cell.length_b   1.000
_cell.length_c   1.000
_cell.angle_alpha   90.00
_cell.angle_beta   90.00
_cell.angle_gamma   90.00
#
_symmetry.space_group_name_H-M   'P 1'
#
loop_
_entity.id
_entity.type
_entity.pdbx_description
1 polymer ?
#
loop_
_entity_poly.entity_id
_entity_poly.type
_entity_poly.pdbx_seq_one_letter_code
_entity_poly.pdbx_strand_id
1 'polypeptide(L)'
;MGTVLKRWRAITFILFAVACGTVACGSGDVPTSLSDEERSRLVDLLEQESSWIETPSCQVEVFRQDADTTYGWATCVTAASAPDQEIDQGHSYPFRADGDEVSTPGDGSDYQKDIEKLFPKELWPAIEQHAVGLP
;
A
#
# COMPACT_ATOMS: atom_id res chain seq x y z
N MET A 1 12.32 -47.62 66.56
CA MET A 1 11.23 -48.59 66.83
C MET A 1 9.90 -47.84 66.74
N GLY A 2 8.94 -48.33 65.94
CA GLY A 2 7.58 -47.79 65.88
C GLY A 2 7.13 -47.27 64.51
N THR A 3 6.92 -48.18 63.55
CA THR A 3 5.94 -48.05 62.45
C THR A 3 4.51 -47.95 63.06
N VAL A 4 3.44 -47.42 62.46
CA VAL A 4 2.70 -47.91 61.28
C VAL A 4 1.67 -46.84 60.80
N LEU A 5 1.48 -46.79 59.47
CA LEU A 5 0.39 -46.30 58.58
C LEU A 5 -0.99 -45.96 59.22
N LYS A 6 -1.89 -45.13 58.63
CA LYS A 6 -2.50 -45.29 57.29
C LYS A 6 -3.53 -44.17 56.98
N ARG A 7 -3.34 -43.53 55.82
CA ARG A 7 -4.29 -42.96 54.81
C ARG A 7 -5.75 -42.68 55.24
N TRP A 8 -6.28 -41.51 54.87
CA TRP A 8 -7.57 -41.24 54.18
C TRP A 8 -7.47 -39.84 53.53
N ARG A 9 -7.26 -39.75 52.20
CA ARG A 9 -8.24 -39.35 51.17
C ARG A 9 -9.03 -38.06 51.46
N ALA A 10 -8.62 -36.97 50.84
CA ALA A 10 -9.52 -36.01 50.21
C ALA A 10 -8.81 -35.44 48.97
N ILE A 11 -9.35 -35.82 47.81
CA ILE A 11 -8.98 -35.30 46.49
C ILE A 11 -9.72 -33.97 46.37
N THR A 12 -8.98 -32.87 46.18
CA THR A 12 -9.54 -31.61 45.69
C THR A 12 -8.70 -31.18 44.49
N PHE A 13 -9.12 -31.69 43.33
CA PHE A 13 -9.04 -31.00 42.04
C PHE A 13 -9.58 -29.57 42.17
N ILE A 14 -9.14 -28.63 41.32
CA ILE A 14 -9.57 -27.21 41.09
C ILE A 14 -8.37 -26.27 41.37
N LEU A 15 -7.76 -25.52 40.44
CA LEU A 15 -8.17 -24.97 39.15
C LEU A 15 -6.99 -24.81 38.19
N PHE A 16 -7.31 -25.04 36.92
CA PHE A 16 -6.55 -24.77 35.72
C PHE A 16 -6.34 -23.25 35.58
N ALA A 17 -5.13 -22.76 35.91
CA ALA A 17 -4.75 -21.40 35.52
C ALA A 17 -4.31 -21.46 34.04
N VAL A 18 -5.27 -21.24 33.14
CA VAL A 18 -4.97 -20.89 31.75
C VAL A 18 -4.28 -19.53 31.79
N ALA A 19 -2.96 -19.55 31.88
CA ALA A 19 -2.18 -18.44 31.38
C ALA A 19 -2.44 -18.42 29.86
N CYS A 20 -3.34 -17.54 29.43
CA CYS A 20 -3.36 -17.05 28.06
C CYS A 20 -1.99 -16.47 27.80
N GLY A 21 -1.07 -17.31 27.33
CA GLY A 21 0.09 -16.87 26.58
C GLY A 21 -0.47 -16.00 25.47
N THR A 22 -0.11 -14.72 25.52
CA THR A 22 -0.37 -13.76 24.47
C THR A 22 -0.04 -14.43 23.15
N VAL A 23 -1.07 -14.65 22.34
CA VAL A 23 -0.90 -14.88 20.92
C VAL A 23 -0.12 -13.66 20.49
N ALA A 24 1.19 -13.81 20.27
CA ALA A 24 1.87 -12.96 19.33
C ALA A 24 1.11 -13.23 18.04
N CYS A 25 0.10 -12.39 17.77
CA CYS A 25 -0.40 -12.20 16.44
C CYS A 25 0.85 -11.80 15.66
N GLY A 26 1.50 -12.79 15.05
CA GLY A 26 2.20 -12.58 13.81
C GLY A 26 1.17 -11.94 12.93
N SER A 27 1.28 -10.63 12.76
CA SER A 27 0.68 -9.90 11.67
C SER A 27 1.31 -10.47 10.43
N GLY A 28 0.78 -11.63 10.00
CA GLY A 28 0.91 -12.06 8.62
C GLY A 28 0.40 -10.90 7.81
N ASP A 29 1.28 -10.39 6.96
CA ASP A 29 1.10 -9.28 6.06
C ASP A 29 -0.28 -9.37 5.39
N VAL A 30 -1.25 -8.66 5.97
CA VAL A 30 -2.46 -8.28 5.26
C VAL A 30 -1.96 -7.38 4.13
N PRO A 31 -2.38 -7.57 2.87
CA PRO A 31 -2.03 -6.62 1.83
C PRO A 31 -2.41 -5.24 2.37
N THR A 32 -1.41 -4.38 2.56
CA THR A 32 -1.60 -3.06 3.15
C THR A 32 -2.31 -2.23 2.09
N SER A 33 -3.63 -2.35 2.04
CA SER A 33 -4.45 -1.42 1.30
C SER A 33 -4.39 -0.10 2.05
N LEU A 34 -3.97 0.96 1.37
CA LEU A 34 -4.06 2.32 1.92
C LEU A 34 -5.45 2.54 2.52
N SER A 35 -5.50 3.15 3.70
CA SER A 35 -6.76 3.69 4.22
C SER A 35 -7.31 4.75 3.26
N ASP A 36 -8.63 5.01 3.33
CA ASP A 36 -9.26 6.04 2.50
C ASP A 36 -8.59 7.42 2.67
N GLU A 37 -8.10 7.70 3.87
CA GLU A 37 -7.44 8.95 4.22
C GLU A 37 -6.01 9.03 3.64
N GLU A 38 -5.25 7.92 3.67
CA GLU A 38 -3.95 7.83 2.99
C GLU A 38 -4.10 7.90 1.47
N ARG A 39 -5.12 7.23 0.92
CA ARG A 39 -5.42 7.29 -0.51
C ARG A 39 -5.82 8.71 -0.94
N SER A 40 -6.63 9.41 -0.16
CA SER A 40 -7.00 10.81 -0.43
C SER A 40 -5.76 11.70 -0.43
N ARG A 41 -4.89 11.58 0.57
CA ARG A 41 -3.63 12.33 0.62
C ARG A 41 -2.74 12.05 -0.58
N LEU A 42 -2.61 10.78 -0.97
CA LEU A 42 -1.82 10.39 -2.14
C LEU A 42 -2.37 10.99 -3.44
N VAL A 43 -3.71 11.01 -3.61
CA VAL A 43 -4.36 11.66 -4.74
C VAL A 43 -4.06 13.16 -4.74
N ASP A 44 -4.22 13.84 -3.60
CA ASP A 44 -3.92 15.29 -3.49
C ASP A 44 -2.46 15.60 -3.84
N LEU A 45 -1.52 14.76 -3.41
CA LEU A 45 -0.09 14.89 -3.74
C LEU A 45 0.17 14.70 -5.24
N LEU A 46 -0.45 13.71 -5.86
CA LEU A 46 -0.31 13.46 -7.30
C LEU A 46 -0.97 14.55 -8.15
N GLU A 47 -2.08 15.12 -7.69
CA GLU A 47 -2.71 16.28 -8.33
C GLU A 47 -1.80 17.52 -8.22
N GLN A 48 -1.13 17.72 -7.09
CA GLN A 48 -0.14 18.79 -6.93
C GLN A 48 1.07 18.60 -7.85
N GLU A 49 1.60 17.38 -7.94
CA GLU A 49 2.70 17.04 -8.86
C GLU A 49 2.26 17.19 -10.32
N SER A 50 0.98 16.91 -10.61
CA SER A 50 0.36 17.05 -11.93
C SER A 50 -0.13 18.47 -12.24
N SER A 51 0.39 19.49 -11.56
CA SER A 51 0.00 20.90 -11.76
C SER A 51 0.22 21.45 -13.18
N TRP A 52 0.92 20.70 -14.03
CA TRP A 52 1.07 20.97 -15.46
C TRP A 52 -0.18 20.61 -16.29
N ILE A 53 -1.13 19.86 -15.72
CA ILE A 53 -2.49 19.64 -16.24
C ILE A 53 -3.40 20.73 -15.66
N GLU A 54 -4.29 21.32 -16.46
CA GLU A 54 -5.25 22.31 -15.96
C GLU A 54 -6.30 21.61 -15.06
N THR A 55 -6.33 21.96 -13.77
CA THR A 55 -7.25 21.37 -12.78
C THR A 55 -7.19 19.83 -12.78
N PRO A 56 -6.06 19.22 -12.38
CA PRO A 56 -5.87 17.79 -12.47
C PRO A 56 -6.86 17.06 -11.57
N SER A 57 -7.40 15.95 -12.08
CA SER A 57 -8.14 14.96 -11.29
C SER A 57 -7.48 13.60 -11.49
N CYS A 58 -6.92 13.05 -10.41
CA CYS A 58 -6.10 11.85 -10.49
C CYS A 58 -6.79 10.61 -9.91
N GLN A 59 -6.66 9.48 -10.60
CA GLN A 59 -6.99 8.16 -10.11
C GLN A 59 -5.71 7.36 -9.87
N VAL A 60 -5.67 6.63 -8.76
CA VAL A 60 -4.49 5.86 -8.34
C VAL A 60 -4.80 4.37 -8.25
N GLU A 61 -3.90 3.58 -8.81
CA GLU A 61 -3.80 2.14 -8.62
C GLU A 61 -2.51 1.83 -7.86
N VAL A 62 -2.61 1.21 -6.69
CA VAL A 62 -1.45 0.88 -5.86
C VAL A 62 -0.99 -0.54 -6.18
N PHE A 63 0.28 -0.69 -6.54
CA PHE A 63 0.90 -1.99 -6.80
C PHE A 63 1.46 -2.61 -5.51
N ARG A 64 2.07 -1.78 -4.66
CA ARG A 64 2.69 -2.21 -3.41
C ARG A 64 2.81 -1.04 -2.44
N GLN A 65 2.71 -1.34 -1.16
CA GLN A 65 3.11 -0.44 -0.08
C GLN A 65 4.15 -1.15 0.79
N ASP A 66 5.31 -0.50 0.98
CA ASP A 66 6.42 -0.97 1.81
C ASP A 66 6.70 0.09 2.87
N ALA A 67 6.21 -0.13 4.10
CA ALA A 67 6.24 0.87 5.18
C ALA A 67 5.63 2.22 4.74
N ASP A 68 6.44 3.27 4.67
CA ASP A 68 6.03 4.62 4.28
C ASP A 68 6.16 4.87 2.76
N THR A 69 6.64 3.88 1.99
CA THR A 69 6.79 3.98 0.54
C THR A 69 5.62 3.30 -0.18
N THR A 70 4.96 4.02 -1.07
CA THR A 70 3.89 3.51 -1.94
C THR A 70 4.36 3.52 -3.39
N TYR A 71 4.15 2.41 -4.09
CA TYR A 71 4.42 2.28 -5.52
C TYR A 71 3.11 2.03 -6.26
N GLY A 72 2.91 2.73 -7.37
CA GLY A 72 1.68 2.57 -8.13
C GLY A 72 1.69 3.24 -9.48
N TRP A 73 0.49 3.37 -10.02
CA TRP A 73 0.19 4.01 -11.28
C TRP A 73 -0.86 5.10 -11.06
N ALA A 74 -0.60 6.28 -11.63
CA ALA A 74 -1.50 7.41 -11.61
C ALA A 74 -2.04 7.63 -13.02
N THR A 75 -3.34 7.91 -13.11
CA THR A 75 -4.01 8.38 -14.32
C THR A 75 -4.68 9.69 -13.98
N CYS A 76 -4.14 10.78 -14.51
CA CYS A 76 -4.63 12.13 -14.26
C CYS A 76 -5.25 12.71 -15.52
N VAL A 77 -6.42 13.33 -15.36
CA VAL A 77 -7.15 13.99 -16.45
C VAL A 77 -7.45 15.44 -16.08
N THR A 78 -7.69 16.29 -17.08
CA THR A 78 -8.28 17.61 -16.86
C THR A 78 -9.68 17.42 -16.28
N ALA A 79 -9.94 17.95 -15.09
CA ALA A 79 -11.26 17.88 -14.48
C ALA A 79 -12.27 18.64 -15.36
N ALA A 80 -13.38 17.97 -15.70
CA ALA A 80 -14.47 18.62 -16.42
C ALA A 80 -15.08 19.72 -15.52
N SER A 81 -14.91 20.97 -15.92
CA SER A 81 -15.51 22.14 -15.26
C SER A 81 -16.96 22.35 -15.68
N ALA A 82 -17.40 21.68 -16.75
CA ALA A 82 -18.77 21.68 -17.25
C ALA A 82 -19.16 20.29 -17.81
N PRO A 83 -20.45 19.91 -17.79
CA PRO A 83 -20.89 18.58 -18.22
C PRO A 83 -20.65 18.25 -19.70
N ASP A 84 -20.47 19.28 -20.54
CA ASP A 84 -20.20 19.14 -21.98
C ASP A 84 -18.73 19.40 -22.35
N GLN A 85 -17.84 19.58 -21.36
CA GLN A 85 -16.43 19.80 -21.62
C GLN A 85 -15.77 18.48 -22.02
N GLU A 86 -15.12 18.48 -23.18
CA GLU A 86 -14.28 17.38 -23.63
C GLU A 86 -13.13 17.21 -22.63
N ILE A 87 -13.06 16.03 -21.99
CA ILE A 87 -11.96 15.70 -21.08
C ILE A 87 -10.73 15.47 -21.97
N ASP A 88 -9.81 16.43 -21.91
CA ASP A 88 -8.59 16.38 -22.69
C ASP A 88 -7.67 15.24 -22.23
N GLN A 89 -6.71 14.89 -23.08
CA GLN A 89 -5.88 13.69 -23.00
C GLN A 89 -5.38 13.39 -21.58
N GLY A 90 -5.82 12.25 -21.04
CA GLY A 90 -5.36 11.77 -19.75
C GLY A 90 -3.89 11.39 -19.81
N HIS A 91 -3.15 11.79 -18.79
CA HIS A 91 -1.76 11.43 -18.62
C HIS A 91 -1.62 10.34 -17.57
N SER A 92 -0.93 9.28 -17.97
CA SER A 92 -0.77 8.08 -17.16
C SER A 92 0.70 7.81 -16.96
N TYR A 93 1.11 7.61 -15.71
CA TYR A 93 2.52 7.40 -15.37
C TYR A 93 2.66 6.60 -14.07
N PRO A 94 3.76 5.85 -13.90
CA PRO A 94 4.04 5.19 -12.64
C PRO A 94 4.61 6.20 -11.63
N PHE A 95 4.33 5.99 -10.35
CA PHE A 95 4.82 6.84 -9.28
C PHE A 95 5.39 6.01 -8.12
N ARG A 96 6.34 6.61 -7.42
CA ARG A 96 6.79 6.22 -6.09
C ARG A 96 6.50 7.39 -5.15
N ALA A 97 5.81 7.13 -4.05
CA ALA A 97 5.55 8.11 -3.00
C ALA A 97 6.24 7.66 -1.71
N ASP A 98 7.14 8.47 -1.16
CA ASP A 98 7.76 8.27 0.15
C ASP A 98 7.15 9.28 1.13
N GLY A 99 6.08 8.91 1.82
CA GLY A 99 5.28 9.85 2.61
C GLY A 99 4.67 10.97 1.76
N ASP A 100 5.17 12.19 1.94
CA ASP A 100 4.70 13.41 1.24
C ASP A 100 5.53 13.74 -0.02
N GLU A 101 6.56 12.96 -0.34
CA GLU A 101 7.39 13.17 -1.53
C GLU A 101 6.99 12.19 -2.65
N VAL A 102 6.64 12.72 -3.82
CA VAL A 102 6.33 11.92 -5.01
C VAL A 102 7.49 12.00 -5.99
N SER A 103 7.87 10.85 -6.55
CA SER A 103 8.85 10.72 -7.62
C SER A 103 8.24 9.96 -8.78
N THR A 104 8.36 10.51 -9.99
CA THR A 104 7.96 9.89 -11.25
C THR A 104 9.21 9.70 -12.13
N PRO A 105 9.25 8.69 -13.00
CA PRO A 105 10.31 8.61 -13.99
C PRO A 105 10.23 9.78 -14.96
N GLY A 106 11.37 10.20 -15.50
CA GLY A 106 11.40 11.13 -16.63
C GLY A 106 10.89 10.49 -17.92
N ASP A 107 10.71 11.30 -18.96
CA ASP A 107 10.25 10.84 -20.26
C ASP A 107 11.38 10.33 -21.18
N GLY A 108 10.99 9.66 -22.27
CA GLY A 108 11.88 9.36 -23.38
C GLY A 108 13.00 8.37 -23.00
N SER A 109 14.25 8.75 -23.26
CA SER A 109 15.41 7.86 -23.04
C SER A 109 15.74 7.62 -21.57
N ASP A 110 15.30 8.50 -20.68
CA ASP A 110 15.57 8.38 -19.25
C ASP A 110 14.52 7.50 -18.54
N TYR A 111 13.34 7.32 -19.14
CA TYR A 111 12.23 6.56 -18.55
C TYR A 111 12.66 5.21 -17.99
N GLN A 112 13.23 4.34 -18.83
CA GLN A 112 13.64 3.00 -18.40
C GLN A 112 14.66 3.05 -17.26
N LYS A 113 15.65 3.94 -17.34
CA LYS A 113 16.68 4.09 -16.32
C LYS A 113 16.09 4.56 -14.99
N ASP A 114 15.11 5.44 -15.03
CA ASP A 114 14.44 5.92 -13.83
C ASP A 114 13.49 4.87 -13.25
N ILE A 115 12.82 4.06 -14.08
CA ILE A 115 12.07 2.88 -13.61
C ILE A 115 12.98 1.95 -12.81
N GLU A 116 14.16 1.65 -13.35
CA GLU A 116 15.09 0.73 -12.69
C GLU A 116 15.67 1.28 -11.37
N LYS A 117 15.70 2.60 -11.22
CA LYS A 117 16.18 3.29 -10.02
C LYS A 117 15.09 3.48 -8.97
N LEU A 118 13.89 3.87 -9.40
CA LEU A 118 12.79 4.23 -8.51
C LEU A 118 12.05 3.00 -8.01
N PHE A 119 11.90 1.96 -8.83
CA PHE A 119 11.03 0.83 -8.54
C PHE A 119 11.80 -0.46 -8.29
N PRO A 120 11.38 -1.29 -7.32
CA PRO A 120 11.85 -2.66 -7.18
C PRO A 120 11.61 -3.48 -8.46
N LYS A 121 12.55 -4.38 -8.78
CA LYS A 121 12.54 -5.21 -9.99
C LYS A 121 11.25 -5.99 -10.19
N GLU A 122 10.61 -6.38 -9.10
CA GLU A 122 9.39 -7.17 -9.10
C GLU A 122 8.18 -6.39 -9.62
N LEU A 123 8.23 -5.05 -9.58
CA LEU A 123 7.14 -4.17 -10.03
C LEU A 123 7.28 -3.75 -11.50
N TRP A 124 8.47 -3.92 -12.11
CA TRP A 124 8.69 -3.52 -13.51
C TRP A 124 7.70 -4.18 -14.49
N PRO A 125 7.36 -5.48 -14.38
CA PRO A 125 6.37 -6.08 -15.28
C PRO A 125 4.97 -5.47 -15.14
N ALA A 126 4.56 -5.07 -13.93
CA ALA A 126 3.27 -4.41 -13.72
C ALA A 126 3.26 -3.02 -14.36
N ILE A 127 4.35 -2.27 -14.22
CA ILE A 127 4.54 -0.97 -14.85
C ILE A 127 4.52 -1.09 -16.38
N GLU A 128 5.24 -2.07 -16.94
CA GLU A 128 5.26 -2.34 -18.38
C GLU A 128 3.87 -2.70 -18.92
N GLN A 129 3.10 -3.51 -18.18
CA GLN A 129 1.73 -3.87 -18.57
C GLN A 129 0.82 -2.65 -18.64
N HIS A 130 0.91 -1.74 -17.66
CA HIS A 130 0.15 -0.50 -17.65
C HIS A 130 0.59 0.46 -18.76
N ALA A 131 1.90 0.55 -19.03
CA ALA A 131 2.43 1.40 -20.10
C ALA A 131 2.03 0.93 -21.50
N VAL A 132 1.91 -0.39 -21.73
CA VAL A 132 1.47 -0.97 -23.02
C VAL A 132 -0.06 -1.05 -23.13
N GLY A 133 -0.78 -0.96 -22.00
CA GLY A 133 -2.22 -1.12 -21.88
C GLY A 133 -3.07 0.10 -22.27
N LEU A 134 -2.48 1.19 -22.76
CA LEU A 134 -3.23 2.30 -23.34
C LEU A 134 -3.75 1.90 -24.73
N PRO A 135 -5.09 1.84 -24.95
CA PRO A 135 -5.65 1.63 -26.29
C PRO A 135 -5.31 2.76 -27.26
#